data_AF-A0A8C9HXQ4-F1
#
_entry.id   AF-A0A8C9HXQ4-F1
#
_cell.length_a   1.000
_cell.length_b   1.000
_cell.length_c   1.000
_cell.angle_alpha   90.00
_cell.angle_beta   90.00
_cell.angle_gamma   90.00
#
_symmetry.space_group_name_H-M   'P 1'
#
loop_
_entity.id
_entity.type
_entity.pdbx_description
1 polymer ?
#
loop_
_entity_poly.entity_id
_entity_poly.type
_entity_poly.pdbx_seq_one_letter_code
_entity_poly.pdbx_strand_id
1 'polypeptide(L)'
;MAESSDKLYRVEYAKSGRASCKKCSESIPKDSLRMAIMVQSPMFDGKVPHWYHFSCFWKVGHSIRHPDVEVDGFSELRWDDQQKVKKTAEAGGVTGVYGQHGHSAPTLKLPGPLLREQSKPPPACLLPHVQIQHMVPMLFQQHLLDSASSVA
;
A
#
# COMPACT_ATOMS: atom_id res chain seq x y z
N MET A 1 23.73 -1.28 -0.31
CA MET A 1 22.57 -2.08 -0.76
C MET A 1 21.92 -2.71 0.46
N ALA A 2 21.29 -1.92 1.33
CA ALA A 2 20.76 -2.41 2.59
C ALA A 2 19.64 -1.47 3.08
N GLU A 3 18.39 -1.68 2.64
CA GLU A 3 17.22 -1.19 3.41
C GLU A 3 15.84 -1.79 3.02
N SER A 4 15.80 -2.94 2.33
CA SER A 4 14.53 -3.46 1.76
C SER A 4 14.11 -4.84 2.26
N SER A 5 14.89 -5.50 3.12
CA SER A 5 14.68 -6.92 3.48
C SER A 5 14.02 -7.16 4.84
N ASP A 6 13.77 -6.11 5.64
CA ASP A 6 13.18 -6.30 6.97
C ASP A 6 11.65 -6.19 7.00
N LYS A 7 11.05 -5.61 5.95
CA LYS A 7 9.60 -5.37 5.90
C LYS A 7 8.83 -6.68 5.75
N LEU A 8 7.68 -6.76 6.43
CA LEU A 8 6.83 -7.96 6.44
C LEU A 8 6.19 -8.22 5.09
N TYR A 9 5.85 -7.16 4.36
CA TYR A 9 5.18 -7.24 3.08
C TYR A 9 6.04 -6.63 1.98
N ARG A 10 5.84 -7.09 0.75
CA ARG A 10 6.48 -6.54 -0.45
C ARG A 10 5.46 -6.44 -1.57
N VAL A 11 5.55 -5.38 -2.36
CA VAL A 11 4.74 -5.19 -3.57
C VAL A 11 5.65 -4.84 -4.74
N GLU A 12 5.40 -5.48 -5.88
CA GLU A 12 6.13 -5.17 -7.11
C GLU A 12 5.32 -5.58 -8.34
N TYR A 13 5.69 -5.02 -9.50
CA TYR A 13 5.28 -5.59 -10.78
C TYR A 13 6.07 -6.87 -11.06
N ALA A 14 5.38 -7.90 -11.54
CA ALA A 14 5.98 -9.20 -11.78
C ALA A 14 7.05 -9.15 -12.88
N LYS A 15 8.33 -9.28 -12.51
CA LYS A 15 9.45 -9.30 -13.47
C LYS A 15 9.38 -10.48 -14.46
N SER A 16 8.80 -11.60 -14.01
CA SER A 16 8.60 -12.81 -14.81
C SER A 16 7.35 -13.55 -14.36
N GLY A 17 6.79 -14.38 -15.25
CA GLY A 17 5.63 -15.24 -14.99
C GLY A 17 5.95 -16.58 -14.30
N ARG A 18 7.12 -16.70 -13.65
CA ARG A 18 7.57 -17.94 -13.00
C ARG A 18 7.01 -18.13 -11.59
N ALA A 19 6.49 -17.06 -10.98
CA ALA A 19 5.96 -17.11 -9.61
C ALA A 19 4.53 -17.67 -9.62
N SER A 20 4.24 -18.57 -8.69
CA SER A 20 2.90 -19.13 -8.49
C SER A 20 2.26 -18.53 -7.25
N CYS A 21 0.98 -18.17 -7.34
CA CYS A 21 0.20 -17.65 -6.23
C CYS A 21 -0.02 -18.72 -5.16
N LYS A 22 0.34 -18.46 -3.91
CA LYS A 22 0.16 -19.43 -2.81
C LYS A 22 -1.30 -19.63 -2.37
N LYS A 23 -2.24 -18.79 -2.81
CA LYS A 23 -3.68 -18.91 -2.48
C LYS A 23 -4.48 -19.69 -3.52
N CYS A 24 -4.32 -19.37 -4.81
CA CYS A 24 -5.07 -20.01 -5.90
C CYS A 24 -4.23 -20.99 -6.72
N SER A 25 -2.94 -21.17 -6.41
CA SER A 25 -2.00 -22.04 -7.14
C SER A 25 -1.79 -21.73 -8.63
N GLU A 26 -2.37 -20.65 -9.14
CA GLU A 26 -2.19 -20.19 -10.53
C GLU A 26 -0.87 -19.41 -10.70
N SER A 27 -0.34 -19.41 -11.92
CA SER A 27 0.85 -18.62 -12.28
C SER A 27 0.52 -17.13 -12.34
N ILE A 28 1.38 -16.30 -11.76
CA ILE A 28 1.25 -14.85 -11.76
C ILE A 28 1.79 -14.31 -13.08
N PRO A 29 1.00 -13.58 -13.89
CA PRO A 29 1.45 -13.09 -15.19
C PRO A 29 2.57 -12.05 -15.07
N LYS A 30 3.44 -11.97 -16.08
CA LYS A 30 4.48 -10.93 -16.16
C LYS A 30 3.84 -9.54 -16.22
N ASP A 31 4.52 -8.56 -15.64
CA ASP A 31 4.10 -7.15 -15.55
C ASP A 31 2.79 -6.90 -14.78
N SER A 32 2.24 -7.93 -14.11
CA SER A 32 1.08 -7.77 -13.23
C SER A 32 1.47 -7.34 -11.82
N LEU A 33 0.59 -6.60 -11.15
CA LEU A 33 0.76 -6.20 -9.76
C LEU A 33 0.60 -7.41 -8.84
N ARG A 34 1.65 -7.73 -8.09
CA ARG A 34 1.67 -8.85 -7.14
C ARG A 34 2.18 -8.41 -5.78
N MET A 35 1.72 -9.10 -4.75
CA MET A 35 2.09 -8.85 -3.37
C MET A 35 2.78 -10.09 -2.80
N ALA A 36 3.73 -9.89 -1.91
CA ALA A 36 4.42 -10.95 -1.20
C ALA A 36 4.44 -10.70 0.30
N ILE A 37 4.54 -11.81 1.02
CA ILE A 37 4.77 -11.84 2.46
C ILE A 37 6.16 -12.41 2.67
N MET A 38 7.00 -11.70 3.43
CA MET A 38 8.29 -12.20 3.85
C MET A 38 8.08 -13.17 5.01
N VAL A 39 8.25 -14.46 4.75
CA VAL A 39 8.19 -15.49 5.79
C VAL A 39 9.57 -16.10 5.99
N GLN A 40 9.92 -16.43 7.24
CA GLN A 40 11.17 -17.12 7.50
C GLN A 40 11.11 -18.54 6.91
N SER A 41 12.12 -18.91 6.13
CA SER A 41 12.22 -20.26 5.59
C SER A 41 12.62 -21.24 6.69
N PRO A 42 11.98 -22.41 6.81
CA PRO A 42 12.42 -23.46 7.72
C PRO A 42 13.70 -24.17 7.23
N MET A 43 14.05 -24.03 5.95
CA MET A 43 15.17 -24.76 5.32
C MET A 43 16.47 -23.97 5.28
N PHE A 44 16.41 -22.64 5.37
CA PHE A 44 17.61 -21.79 5.30
C PHE A 44 17.42 -20.55 6.16
N ASP A 45 18.53 -19.98 6.63
CA ASP A 45 18.53 -18.78 7.47
C ASP A 45 18.28 -17.52 6.63
N GLY A 46 17.03 -17.33 6.22
CA GLY A 46 16.59 -16.18 5.46
C GLY A 46 15.09 -16.14 5.21
N LYS A 47 14.61 -14.94 4.85
CA LYS A 47 13.21 -14.69 4.52
C LYS A 47 12.93 -15.00 3.04
N VAL A 48 11.88 -15.75 2.79
CA VAL A 48 11.36 -16.02 1.44
C VAL A 48 10.11 -15.21 1.15
N PRO A 49 9.99 -14.60 -0.04
CA PRO A 49 8.74 -14.02 -0.50
C PRO A 49 7.73 -15.12 -0.86
N HIS A 50 6.59 -15.14 -0.18
CA HIS A 50 5.40 -15.86 -0.62
C HIS A 50 4.56 -14.96 -1.51
N TRP A 51 4.59 -15.21 -2.82
CA TRP A 51 3.86 -14.41 -3.81
C TRP A 51 2.37 -14.74 -3.88
N TYR A 52 1.57 -13.70 -4.06
CA TYR A 52 0.12 -13.73 -4.25
C TYR A 52 -0.29 -12.75 -5.34
N HIS A 53 -1.39 -13.04 -6.03
CA HIS A 53 -2.09 -12.04 -6.81
C HIS A 53 -2.58 -10.91 -5.89
N PHE A 54 -2.70 -9.69 -6.43
CA PHE A 54 -3.22 -8.55 -5.69
C PHE A 54 -4.56 -8.84 -5.00
N SER A 55 -5.52 -9.47 -5.70
CA SER A 55 -6.82 -9.85 -5.13
C SER A 55 -6.73 -11.02 -4.14
N CYS A 56 -5.84 -11.98 -4.39
CA CYS A 56 -5.64 -13.14 -3.51
C CYS A 56 -5.05 -12.77 -2.16
N PHE A 57 -4.19 -11.76 -2.11
CA PHE A 57 -3.53 -11.30 -0.89
C PHE A 57 -4.55 -10.94 0.20
N TRP A 58 -5.55 -10.14 -0.15
CA TRP A 58 -6.59 -9.69 0.79
C TRP A 58 -7.52 -10.81 1.23
N LYS A 59 -7.73 -11.85 0.39
CA LYS A 59 -8.53 -13.03 0.74
C LYS A 59 -7.89 -13.95 1.77
N VAL A 60 -6.61 -13.76 2.08
CA VAL A 60 -5.92 -14.52 3.14
C VAL A 60 -6.16 -13.89 4.52
N GLY A 61 -6.69 -12.66 4.57
CA GLY A 61 -6.99 -11.97 5.83
C GLY A 61 -5.81 -11.13 6.34
N HIS A 62 -4.86 -10.77 5.48
CA HIS A 62 -3.82 -9.82 5.85
C HIS A 62 -4.39 -8.41 5.93
N SER A 63 -4.28 -7.80 7.10
CA SER A 63 -4.59 -6.39 7.32
C SER A 63 -3.29 -5.59 7.28
N ILE A 64 -3.27 -4.57 6.42
CA ILE A 64 -2.19 -3.60 6.32
C ILE A 64 -2.78 -2.27 6.77
N ARG A 65 -2.17 -1.61 7.75
CA ARG A 65 -2.65 -0.32 8.25
C ARG A 65 -1.99 0.84 7.50
N HIS A 66 -0.69 0.74 7.31
CA HIS A 66 0.15 1.75 6.67
C HIS A 66 0.93 1.14 5.50
N PRO A 67 0.31 1.05 4.30
CA PRO A 67 0.94 0.39 3.16
C PRO A 67 2.23 1.08 2.68
N ASP A 68 2.42 2.36 2.98
CA ASP A 68 3.64 3.10 2.65
C ASP A 68 4.85 2.73 3.51
N VAL A 69 4.64 2.26 4.76
CA VAL A 69 5.72 1.90 5.69
C VAL A 69 5.90 0.38 5.77
N GLU A 70 4.80 -0.36 5.82
CA GLU A 70 4.80 -1.81 6.06
C GLU A 70 5.13 -2.63 4.79
N VAL A 71 4.93 -2.04 3.61
CA VAL A 71 5.07 -2.74 2.32
C VAL A 71 6.30 -2.22 1.57
N ASP A 72 7.27 -3.10 1.37
CA ASP A 72 8.46 -2.79 0.56
C ASP A 72 8.10 -2.65 -0.92
N GLY A 73 8.70 -1.68 -1.60
CA GLY A 73 8.43 -1.39 -3.01
C GLY A 73 7.16 -0.57 -3.27
N PHE A 74 6.45 -0.12 -2.23
CA PHE A 74 5.26 0.73 -2.40
C PHE A 74 5.58 2.03 -3.16
N SER A 75 6.70 2.68 -2.83
CA SER A 75 7.15 3.93 -3.48
C SER A 75 7.55 3.75 -4.95
N GLU A 76 7.87 2.53 -5.38
CA GLU A 76 8.25 2.22 -6.77
C GLU A 76 7.04 1.99 -7.68
N LEU A 77 5.84 1.84 -7.10
CA LEU A 77 4.61 1.67 -7.86
C LEU A 77 4.16 2.97 -8.52
N ARG A 78 3.37 2.85 -9.59
CA ARG A 78 2.66 4.01 -10.17
C ARG A 78 1.68 4.60 -9.16
N TRP A 79 1.49 5.91 -9.22
CA TRP A 79 0.58 6.62 -8.31
C TRP A 79 -0.84 6.04 -8.29
N ASP A 80 -1.38 5.63 -9.44
CA ASP A 80 -2.70 4.98 -9.53
C ASP A 80 -2.76 3.68 -8.71
N ASP A 81 -1.73 2.84 -8.83
CA ASP A 81 -1.63 1.59 -8.08
C ASP A 81 -1.35 1.82 -6.59
N GLN A 82 -0.61 2.87 -6.23
CA GLN A 82 -0.45 3.28 -4.83
C GLN A 82 -1.79 3.63 -4.18
N GLN A 83 -2.64 4.41 -4.88
CA GLN A 83 -3.98 4.74 -4.39
C GLN A 83 -4.87 3.49 -4.31
N LYS A 84 -4.77 2.59 -5.29
CA LYS A 84 -5.50 1.32 -5.31
C LYS A 84 -5.15 0.44 -4.10
N VAL A 85 -3.86 0.30 -3.79
CA VAL A 85 -3.38 -0.46 -2.62
C VAL A 85 -3.88 0.18 -1.32
N LYS A 86 -3.76 1.50 -1.18
CA LYS A 86 -4.25 2.25 0.01
C LYS A 86 -5.75 2.02 0.22
N LYS A 87 -6.55 2.29 -0.81
CA LYS A 87 -8.00 2.11 -0.75
C LYS A 87 -8.42 0.67 -0.44
N THR A 88 -7.69 -0.32 -0.96
CA THR A 88 -8.00 -1.74 -0.70
C THR A 88 -7.60 -2.15 0.71
N ALA A 89 -6.50 -1.61 1.24
CA ALA A 89 -6.05 -1.83 2.61
C ALA A 89 -7.07 -1.28 3.62
N GLU A 90 -7.56 -0.06 3.39
CA GLU A 90 -8.60 0.58 4.22
C GLU A 90 -9.95 -0.16 4.14
N ALA A 91 -10.31 -0.66 2.96
CA ALA A 91 -11.54 -1.41 2.75
C ALA A 91 -11.51 -2.84 3.34
N GLY A 92 -10.35 -3.33 3.78
CA GLY A 92 -10.21 -4.70 4.29
C GLY A 92 -10.29 -5.78 3.20
N GLY A 93 -10.13 -5.41 1.93
CA GLY A 93 -9.97 -6.34 0.82
C GLY A 93 -10.84 -6.07 -0.41
N VAL A 94 -10.41 -6.63 -1.55
CA VAL A 94 -11.12 -6.54 -2.83
C VAL A 94 -11.82 -7.86 -3.15
N THR A 95 -13.15 -7.85 -3.11
CA THR A 95 -14.00 -8.95 -3.61
C THR A 95 -14.32 -8.70 -5.08
N GLY A 96 -13.32 -8.85 -5.96
CA GLY A 96 -13.47 -8.45 -7.37
C GLY A 96 -13.00 -9.50 -8.37
N VAL A 97 -13.98 -10.06 -9.09
CA VAL A 97 -13.89 -10.91 -10.28
C VAL A 97 -13.04 -10.22 -11.37
N TYR A 98 -11.79 -10.63 -11.54
CA TYR A 98 -11.08 -10.45 -12.81
C TYR A 98 -10.60 -11.82 -13.26
N GLY A 99 -11.08 -12.21 -14.43
CA GLY A 99 -11.25 -13.58 -14.88
C GLY A 99 -9.97 -14.39 -14.99
N GLN A 100 -10.15 -15.66 -14.65
CA GLN A 100 -9.34 -16.77 -15.13
C GLN A 100 -9.40 -16.79 -16.64
N HIS A 101 -8.29 -16.58 -17.33
CA HIS A 101 -8.05 -17.23 -18.61
C HIS A 101 -6.55 -17.51 -18.71
N GLY A 102 -6.18 -18.71 -18.29
CA GLY A 102 -4.98 -19.33 -18.81
C GLY A 102 -5.13 -19.47 -20.32
N HIS A 103 -4.21 -18.87 -21.06
CA HIS A 103 -3.87 -19.34 -22.39
C HIS A 103 -2.36 -19.51 -22.44
N SER A 104 -1.93 -20.76 -22.41
CA SER A 104 -0.67 -21.18 -23.01
C SER A 104 -0.65 -20.75 -24.47
N ALA A 105 0.35 -19.99 -24.90
CA ALA A 105 0.77 -19.94 -26.30
C ALA A 105 2.17 -19.33 -26.45
N PRO A 106 2.92 -19.72 -27.49
CA PRO A 106 4.37 -19.69 -27.54
C PRO A 106 4.93 -18.37 -28.11
N THR A 107 6.23 -18.17 -27.87
CA THR A 107 7.19 -17.34 -28.62
C THR A 107 6.64 -16.65 -29.88
N LEU A 108 6.74 -15.32 -29.97
CA LEU A 108 7.31 -14.64 -31.13
C LEU A 108 7.97 -13.31 -30.72
N LYS A 109 9.23 -13.15 -31.14
CA LYS A 109 10.05 -11.94 -31.10
C LYS A 109 9.35 -10.77 -31.79
N LEU A 110 9.54 -9.56 -31.26
CA LEU A 110 9.85 -8.39 -32.11
C LEU A 110 10.70 -7.36 -31.35
N PRO A 111 11.84 -6.92 -31.93
CA PRO A 111 12.60 -5.77 -31.46
C PRO A 111 12.09 -4.51 -32.19
N GLY A 112 11.82 -3.44 -31.44
CA GLY A 112 11.42 -2.16 -32.01
C GLY A 112 11.44 -1.07 -30.94
N PRO A 113 12.18 0.04 -31.13
CA PRO A 113 12.32 1.12 -30.16
C PRO A 113 11.31 2.23 -30.44
N LEU A 114 10.50 2.59 -29.46
CA LEU A 114 9.75 3.87 -29.33
C LEU A 114 8.80 3.69 -28.16
N LEU A 115 8.49 4.67 -27.33
CA LEU A 115 8.89 6.05 -27.18
C LEU A 115 8.63 6.28 -25.69
N ARG A 116 9.59 6.91 -25.01
CA ARG A 116 9.39 7.36 -23.64
C ARG A 116 8.41 8.52 -23.69
N GLU A 117 7.12 8.21 -23.72
CA GLU A 117 6.07 9.20 -23.53
C GLU A 117 6.05 9.61 -22.07
N GLN A 118 6.63 10.79 -21.87
CA GLN A 118 6.66 11.59 -20.67
C GLN A 118 5.22 11.98 -20.29
N SER A 119 4.43 11.08 -19.72
CA SER A 119 3.14 11.43 -19.11
C SER A 119 3.38 12.03 -17.73
N LYS A 120 3.74 13.31 -17.76
CA LYS A 120 3.27 14.43 -16.92
C LYS A 120 2.99 14.14 -15.42
N PRO A 121 3.64 14.85 -14.49
CA PRO A 121 3.26 14.80 -13.07
C PRO A 121 1.86 15.41 -12.87
N PRO A 122 0.95 14.78 -12.09
CA PRO A 122 -0.25 15.48 -11.62
C PRO A 122 0.14 16.57 -10.60
N PRO A 123 -0.64 17.66 -10.54
CA PRO A 123 -0.23 18.92 -9.93
C PRO A 123 -0.12 18.84 -8.41
N ALA A 124 0.77 19.68 -7.88
CA ALA A 124 0.95 19.98 -6.47
C ALA A 124 -0.39 20.01 -5.71
N CYS A 125 -0.50 19.15 -4.69
CA CYS A 125 -1.53 19.30 -3.67
C CYS A 125 -1.18 20.56 -2.85
N LEU A 126 -1.78 21.67 -3.23
CA LEU A 126 -1.91 22.84 -2.38
C LEU A 126 -2.63 22.41 -1.10
N LEU A 127 -1.90 22.44 0.01
CA LEU A 127 -2.43 22.33 1.36
C LEU A 127 -3.39 23.50 1.60
N PRO A 128 -4.68 23.27 1.93
CA PRO A 128 -5.44 24.28 2.63
C PRO A 128 -4.94 24.31 4.08
N HIS A 129 -4.31 25.42 4.46
CA HIS A 129 -4.06 25.77 5.86
C HIS A 129 -5.42 25.97 6.55
N VAL A 130 -5.97 24.88 7.10
CA VAL A 130 -7.19 24.91 7.91
C VAL A 130 -6.78 25.05 9.37
N GLN A 131 -6.79 26.29 9.86
CA GLN A 131 -6.59 26.60 11.27
C GLN A 131 -7.85 26.18 12.05
N ILE A 132 -7.85 24.96 12.60
CA ILE A 132 -8.80 24.56 13.65
C ILE A 132 -8.09 24.71 14.99
N GLN A 133 -8.15 25.92 15.54
CA GLN A 133 -7.93 26.17 16.96
C GLN A 133 -9.12 26.96 17.50
N HIS A 134 -10.21 26.24 17.78
CA HIS A 134 -11.09 26.47 18.91
C HIS A 134 -11.18 25.07 19.53
N MET A 135 -11.04 24.81 20.82
CA MET A 135 -11.83 25.34 21.93
C MET A 135 -11.11 24.94 23.24
N VAL A 136 -10.78 25.89 24.11
CA VAL A 136 -10.66 25.62 25.57
C VAL A 136 -11.57 26.64 26.26
N PRO A 137 -12.74 26.23 26.76
CA PRO A 137 -13.64 27.10 27.49
C PRO A 137 -13.26 27.20 28.97
N MET A 138 -13.23 28.45 29.46
CA MET A 138 -13.86 28.89 30.72
C MET A 138 -13.59 28.07 32.00
N LEU A 139 -12.44 28.25 32.65
CA LEU A 139 -12.30 27.90 34.09
C LEU A 139 -11.29 28.75 34.89
N PHE A 140 -11.11 30.04 34.56
CA PHE A 140 -10.17 30.90 35.29
C PHE A 140 -10.69 32.31 35.63
N GLN A 141 -12.02 32.52 35.70
CA GLN A 141 -12.57 33.85 35.99
C GLN A 141 -13.79 33.87 36.93
N GLN A 142 -13.88 32.95 37.90
CA GLN A 142 -14.87 33.05 38.98
C GLN A 142 -14.28 33.47 40.34
N HIS A 143 -12.95 33.64 40.45
CA HIS A 143 -12.30 33.86 41.75
C HIS A 143 -12.02 35.34 42.09
N LEU A 144 -12.63 36.30 41.40
CA LEU A 144 -12.39 37.74 41.64
C LEU A 144 -13.64 38.58 41.98
N LEU A 145 -14.83 37.97 42.10
CA LEU A 145 -16.06 38.71 42.46
C LEU A 145 -16.61 38.38 43.87
N ASP A 146 -15.91 37.55 44.66
CA ASP A 146 -16.28 37.24 46.05
C ASP A 146 -15.29 37.83 47.07
N SER A 147 -14.84 39.08 46.87
CA SER A 147 -14.02 39.78 47.88
C SER A 147 -14.29 41.28 47.99
N ALA A 148 -15.36 41.80 47.37
CA ALA A 148 -15.68 43.23 47.40
C ALA A 148 -17.05 43.57 48.01
N SER A 149 -17.71 42.67 48.75
CA SER A 149 -19.02 42.96 49.35
C SER A 149 -19.22 42.49 50.79
N SER A 150 -18.18 42.16 51.55
CA SER A 150 -18.33 41.94 52.98
C SER A 150 -17.06 42.28 53.73
N VAL A 151 -16.90 43.54 54.12
CA VAL A 151 -16.80 44.00 55.53
C VAL A 151 -16.32 45.47 55.56
N ALA A 152 -17.09 46.29 56.29
CA ALA A 152 -16.71 47.52 56.97
C ALA A 152 -16.09 48.68 56.16
#